data_AF-A0A3C1PR15-F1
#
_entry.id   AF-A0A3C1PR15-F1
#
_cell.length_a   1.000
_cell.length_b   1.000
_cell.length_c   1.000
_cell.angle_alpha   90.00
_cell.angle_beta   90.00
_cell.angle_gamma   90.00
#
_symmetry.space_group_name_H-M   'P 1'
#
loop_
_entity.id
_entity.type
_entity.pdbx_description
1 polymer ?
#
loop_
_entity_poly.entity_id
_entity_poly.type
_entity_poly.pdbx_seq_one_letter_code
_entity_poly.pdbx_strand_id
1 'polypeptide(L)' 'FIYYASSDTRMHVATSTIDKLVDYCLHTPADGYRSAASVESLKKQIAKNLAILEMK' A
#
# COMPACT_ATOMS: atom_id res chain seq x y z
N PHE A 1 -12.30 -7.37 -11.98
CA PHE A 1 -11.72 -6.40 -12.95
C PHE A 1 -12.05 -5.00 -12.46
N ILE A 2 -11.12 -4.05 -12.56
CA ILE A 2 -11.33 -2.63 -12.26
C ILE A 2 -11.16 -1.87 -13.57
N TYR A 3 -12.25 -1.31 -14.11
CA TYR A 3 -12.22 -0.48 -15.32
C TYR A 3 -12.15 0.98 -14.91
N TYR A 4 -11.12 1.70 -15.37
CA TYR A 4 -10.90 3.10 -14.99
C TYR A 4 -10.43 3.94 -16.17
N ALA A 5 -10.88 5.19 -16.25
CA ALA A 5 -10.44 6.12 -17.28
C ALA A 5 -9.12 6.81 -16.89
N SER A 6 -8.28 7.15 -17.86
CA SER A 6 -7.15 8.05 -17.66
C SER A 6 -7.35 9.35 -18.43
N SER A 7 -7.35 10.48 -17.70
CA SER A 7 -7.38 11.83 -18.28
C SER A 7 -8.47 11.99 -19.35
N ASP A 8 -9.67 11.45 -19.08
CA ASP A 8 -10.86 11.47 -19.94
C ASP A 8 -10.63 11.03 -21.40
N THR A 9 -9.53 10.33 -21.67
CA THR A 9 -9.10 10.02 -23.05
C THR A 9 -9.31 8.54 -23.40
N ARG A 10 -9.06 7.64 -22.45
CA ARG A 10 -9.09 6.19 -22.71
C ARG A 10 -9.45 5.40 -21.45
N MET A 11 -10.07 4.24 -21.66
CA MET A 11 -10.40 3.26 -20.63
C MET A 11 -9.29 2.22 -20.49
N HIS A 12 -8.94 1.90 -19.25
CA HIS A 12 -7.98 0.87 -18.86
C HIS A 12 -8.65 -0.21 -18.01
N VAL A 13 -7.98 -1.36 -17.89
CA VAL A 13 -8.39 -2.42 -16.96
C VAL A 13 -7.22 -2.85 -16.08
N ALA A 14 -7.43 -2.82 -14.77
CA ALA A 14 -6.56 -3.44 -13.78
C ALA A 14 -7.21 -4.73 -13.26
N THR A 15 -6.41 -5.79 -13.08
CA THR A 15 -6.87 -7.07 -12.53
C THR A 15 -6.30 -7.32 -11.15
N SER A 16 -7.13 -7.85 -10.27
CA SER A 16 -6.77 -8.27 -8.91
C SER A 16 -7.77 -9.34 -8.46
N THR A 17 -7.55 -9.91 -7.28
CA THR A 17 -8.48 -10.83 -6.59
C THR A 17 -9.13 -10.13 -5.41
N ILE A 18 -10.28 -10.62 -4.96
CA ILE A 18 -10.94 -10.08 -3.76
C ILE A 18 -10.01 -10.15 -2.55
N ASP A 19 -9.31 -11.27 -2.36
CA ASP A 19 -8.39 -11.44 -1.24
C ASP A 19 -7.29 -10.37 -1.21
N LYS A 20 -6.69 -10.05 -2.37
CA LYS A 20 -5.67 -9.00 -2.48
C LYS A 20 -6.24 -7.61 -2.20
N LEU A 21 -7.46 -7.33 -2.66
CA LEU A 21 -8.10 -6.02 -2.43
C LEU A 21 -8.51 -5.84 -0.96
N VAL A 22 -9.00 -6.90 -0.31
CA VAL A 22 -9.33 -6.90 1.12
C VAL A 22 -8.07 -6.76 1.97
N ASP A 23 -7.01 -7.52 1.65
CA ASP A 23 -5.71 -7.40 2.29
C ASP A 23 -5.14 -5.99 2.20
N TYR A 24 -5.19 -5.39 1.00
CA TYR A 24 -4.79 -3.99 0.78
C TYR A 24 -5.56 -3.02 1.68
N CYS A 25 -6.89 -3.12 1.76
CA CYS A 25 -7.70 -2.23 2.57
C CYS A 25 -7.46 -2.36 4.08
N LEU A 26 -7.18 -3.56 4.58
CA LEU A 26 -7.08 -3.82 6.01
C LEU A 26 -5.66 -3.66 6.56
N HIS A 27 -4.63 -3.89 5.74
CA HIS A 27 -3.24 -3.95 6.20
C HIS A 27 -2.37 -2.81 5.69
N THR A 28 -2.83 -2.00 4.73
CA THR A 28 -2.18 -0.71 4.44
C THR A 28 -2.42 0.24 5.62
N PRO A 29 -1.37 0.85 6.22
CA PRO A 29 -1.56 1.80 7.30
C PRO A 29 -2.46 2.97 6.88
N ALA A 30 -3.38 3.37 7.76
CA ALA A 30 -4.20 4.56 7.54
C ALA A 30 -3.34 5.83 7.50
N ASP A 31 -3.80 6.86 6.77
CA ASP A 31 -3.11 8.14 6.69
C ASP A 31 -3.10 8.85 8.06
N GLY A 32 -1.93 9.35 8.46
CA GLY A 32 -1.73 10.14 9.67
C GLY A 32 -1.85 11.64 9.47
N TYR A 33 -2.12 12.11 8.24
CA TYR A 33 -2.38 13.50 7.85
C TYR A 33 -1.25 14.50 8.14
N ARG A 34 -0.05 13.99 8.47
CA ARG A 34 1.16 14.78 8.75
C ARG A 34 2.38 14.02 8.23
N SER A 35 3.31 14.75 7.62
CA SER A 35 4.57 14.17 7.12
C SER A 35 5.34 13.40 8.21
N ALA A 36 5.40 13.95 9.44
CA ALA A 36 6.04 13.27 10.56
C ALA A 36 5.39 11.91 10.88
N ALA A 37 4.07 11.77 10.78
CA ALA A 37 3.37 10.51 10.99
C ALA A 37 3.68 9.49 9.88
N SER A 38 3.85 9.94 8.64
CA SER A 38 4.31 9.10 7.53
C SER A 38 5.73 8.59 7.75
N VAL A 39 6.65 9.46 8.24
CA VAL A 39 8.03 9.08 8.59
C VAL A 39 8.05 8.00 9.68
N GLU A 40 7.26 8.16 10.74
CA GLU A 40 7.21 7.17 11.82
C GLU A 40 6.61 5.83 11.37
N SER A 41 5.58 5.87 10.51
CA SER A 41 5.02 4.65 9.89
C SER A 41 6.06 3.89 9.07
N LEU A 42 6.84 4.61 8.25
CA LEU A 42 7.91 4.02 7.44
C LEU A 42 9.04 3.47 8.31
N LYS A 43 9.52 4.23 9.30
CA LYS A 43 10.55 3.77 10.25
C LYS A 43 10.17 2.44 10.91
N LYS A 44 8.91 2.32 11.37
CA LYS A 44 8.40 1.09 11.98
C LYS A 44 8.46 -0.10 11.03
N GLN A 45 8.11 0.09 9.75
CA GLN A 45 8.18 -0.95 8.74
C GLN A 45 9.63 -1.33 8.39
N ILE A 46 10.52 -0.34 8.27
CA ILE A 46 11.97 -0.55 8.03
C ILE A 46 12.58 -1.37 9.16
N ALA A 47 12.31 -1.00 10.42
CA ALA A 47 12.84 -1.71 11.58
C ALA A 47 12.42 -3.19 11.60
N LYS A 48 11.15 -3.49 11.28
CA LYS A 48 10.66 -4.88 11.15
C LYS A 48 11.39 -5.65 10.04
N ASN A 49 11.61 -5.01 8.89
CA ASN A 49 12.28 -5.65 7.76
C ASN A 49 13.77 -5.91 8.06
N LEU A 50 14.47 -4.96 8.69
CA LEU A 50 15.86 -5.14 9.10
C LEU A 50 16.01 -6.30 10.09
N ALA A 51 15.11 -6.41 11.07
CA ALA A 51 15.13 -7.55 12.01
C ALA A 51 14.98 -8.91 11.29
N ILE A 52 14.16 -8.99 10.23
CA ILE A 52 14.04 -10.21 9.42
C ILE A 52 15.31 -10.50 8.61
N LEU A 53 15.99 -9.46 8.12
CA LEU A 53 17.21 -9.58 7.33
C LEU A 53 18.42 -9.96 8.18
N GLU A 54 18.55 -9.42 9.40
CA GLU A 54 19.64 -9.70 10.33
C GLU A 54 19.52 -11.05 11.04
N MET A 55 18.32 -11.65 11.04
CA MET A 55 18.09 -13.03 11.53
C MET A 55 18.41 -14.11 10.49
N LYS A 56 18.81 -13.74 9.26
CA LYS A 56 19.32 -14.64 8.23
C LYS A 56 20.84 -14.67 8.25
#